data_AF-A0A7S4N8L8-F1
#
_entry.id   AF-A0A7S4N8L8-F1
#
_cell.length_a   1.000
_cell.length_b   1.000
_cell.length_c   1.000
_cell.angle_alpha   90.00
_cell.angle_beta   90.00
_cell.angle_gamma   90.00
#
_symmetry.space_group_name_H-M   'P 1'
#
loop_
_entity.id
_entity.type
_entity.pdbx_description
1 polymer ?
#
loop_
_entity_poly.entity_id
_entity_poly.type
_entity_poly.pdbx_seq_one_letter_code
_entity_poly.pdbx_strand_id
1 'polypeptide(L)'
;DSYGGPLTDERIRHLETLGFQWELPKGAGARRCLRKDFKEGWLKKYQELVEFKQQYGHTCPRTTTPVGRWVNNQRMRYRQTMMKRAYMKTHGTIEGYEAIGKGVTTLLRSEEDQLNAIGFVWKIKDSPLGWGTQFEELQGYVRVHGHR
;
A
#
# COMPACT_ATOMS: atom_id res chain seq x y z
N ASP A 1 14.33 16.06 17.66
CA ASP A 1 15.53 15.48 17.03
C ASP A 1 15.20 14.47 15.96
N SER A 2 16.11 14.42 14.99
CA SER A 2 15.97 13.92 13.62
C SER A 2 15.99 12.39 13.50
N TYR A 3 14.90 11.79 12.97
CA TYR A 3 14.89 10.39 12.52
C TYR A 3 15.40 10.23 11.07
N GLY A 4 16.31 11.10 10.63
CA GLY A 4 16.83 11.13 9.26
C GLY A 4 18.35 10.95 9.19
N GLY A 5 18.95 10.16 10.07
CA GLY A 5 20.38 9.82 9.99
C GLY A 5 20.68 8.86 8.84
N PRO A 6 21.86 8.95 8.21
CA PRO A 6 22.28 7.99 7.18
C PRO A 6 22.27 6.56 7.72
N LEU A 7 22.03 5.59 6.84
CA LEU A 7 22.11 4.16 7.18
C LEU A 7 23.51 3.84 7.70
N THR A 8 23.61 3.50 8.98
CA THR A 8 24.87 3.08 9.62
C THR A 8 25.33 1.73 9.08
N ASP A 9 26.64 1.48 9.03
CA ASP A 9 27.23 0.22 8.53
C ASP A 9 26.72 -1.04 9.24
N GLU A 10 26.33 -0.91 10.51
CA GLU A 10 25.70 -1.98 11.28
C GLU A 10 24.30 -2.35 10.74
N ARG A 11 23.52 -1.34 10.33
CA ARG A 11 22.20 -1.53 9.71
C ARG A 11 22.34 -2.12 8.32
N ILE A 12 23.35 -1.70 7.56
CA ILE A 12 23.66 -2.23 6.23
C ILE A 12 24.02 -3.72 6.33
N ARG A 13 24.94 -4.10 7.22
CA ARG A 13 25.33 -5.51 7.42
C ARG A 13 24.17 -6.39 7.87
N HIS A 14 23.29 -5.86 8.72
CA HIS A 14 22.10 -6.59 9.14
C HIS A 14 21.15 -6.85 7.95
N LEU A 15 20.95 -5.85 7.09
CA LEU A 15 20.16 -6.00 5.87
C LEU A 15 20.80 -6.99 4.89
N GLU A 16 22.12 -6.96 4.72
CA GLU A 16 22.84 -7.93 3.87
C GLU A 16 22.72 -9.37 4.38
N THR A 17 22.77 -9.58 5.69
CA THR A 17 22.58 -10.90 6.31
C THR A 17 21.18 -11.46 6.06
N LEU A 18 20.18 -10.58 5.95
CA LEU A 18 18.79 -10.95 5.61
C LEU A 18 18.60 -11.17 4.09
N GLY A 19 19.66 -11.09 3.28
CA GLY A 19 19.58 -11.20 1.83
C GLY A 19 18.88 -10.01 1.17
N PHE A 20 18.90 -8.83 1.81
CA PHE A 20 18.26 -7.63 1.30
C PHE A 20 18.91 -7.21 -0.05
N GLN A 21 18.13 -7.28 -1.12
CA GLN A 21 18.58 -6.85 -2.43
C GLN A 21 18.54 -5.32 -2.55
N TRP A 22 19.72 -4.69 -2.57
CA TRP A 22 19.88 -3.25 -2.76
C TRP A 22 19.42 -2.78 -4.15
N GLU A 23 19.53 -3.66 -5.14
CA GLU A 23 19.02 -3.43 -6.49
C GLU A 23 17.83 -4.34 -6.77
N LEU A 24 16.64 -3.75 -6.90
CA LEU A 24 15.47 -4.49 -7.39
C LEU A 24 15.74 -4.99 -8.82
N PRO A 25 15.18 -6.12 -9.30
CA PRO A 25 15.40 -6.61 -10.67
C PRO A 25 14.90 -5.64 -11.77
N LYS A 26 15.60 -5.62 -12.92
CA LYS A 26 15.17 -4.83 -14.10
C LYS A 26 13.77 -5.30 -14.56
N GLY A 27 12.82 -4.37 -14.60
CA GLY A 27 11.43 -4.66 -14.97
C GLY A 27 10.49 -4.94 -13.79
N ALA A 28 10.98 -4.99 -12.55
CA ALA A 28 10.10 -5.15 -11.39
C ALA A 28 9.14 -3.96 -11.27
N GLY A 29 7.83 -4.21 -11.20
CA GLY A 29 6.79 -3.19 -11.01
C GLY A 29 7.07 -2.29 -9.79
N ALA A 30 7.71 -2.83 -8.76
CA ALA A 30 8.19 -2.10 -7.59
C ALA A 30 9.14 -0.94 -7.93
N ARG A 31 10.05 -1.07 -8.91
CA ARG A 31 10.92 0.05 -9.32
C ARG A 31 10.16 1.19 -9.95
N ARG A 32 9.09 0.89 -10.69
CA ARG A 32 8.23 1.91 -11.31
C ARG A 32 7.56 2.77 -10.24
N CYS A 33 7.11 2.15 -9.14
CA CYS A 33 6.48 2.84 -8.01
C CYS A 33 7.44 3.79 -7.25
N LEU A 34 8.74 3.53 -7.33
CA LEU A 34 9.77 4.32 -6.66
C LEU A 34 10.30 5.48 -7.49
N ARG A 35 9.99 5.54 -8.80
CA ARG A 35 10.40 6.66 -9.65
C ARG A 35 9.67 7.94 -9.27
N LYS A 36 10.36 9.08 -9.39
CA LYS A 36 9.87 10.41 -9.00
C LYS A 36 8.59 10.81 -9.74
N ASP A 37 8.56 10.60 -11.05
CA ASP A 37 7.41 10.86 -11.93
C ASP A 37 6.14 10.11 -11.46
N PHE A 38 6.31 8.86 -11.05
CA PHE A 38 5.22 8.04 -10.54
C PHE A 38 4.70 8.53 -9.19
N LYS A 39 5.61 8.88 -8.26
CA LYS A 39 5.25 9.41 -6.95
C LYS A 39 4.48 10.73 -7.06
N GLU A 40 4.91 11.63 -7.92
CA GLU A 40 4.24 12.92 -8.16
C GLU A 40 2.82 12.71 -8.75
N GLY A 41 2.69 11.79 -9.71
CA GLY A 41 1.39 11.42 -10.27
C GLY A 41 0.43 10.82 -9.24
N TRP A 42 0.95 9.98 -8.32
CA TRP A 42 0.17 9.43 -7.22
C TRP A 42 -0.28 10.52 -6.25
N LEU A 43 0.63 11.41 -5.84
CA LEU A 43 0.34 12.49 -4.89
C LEU A 43 -0.71 13.47 -5.43
N LYS A 44 -0.65 13.80 -6.72
CA LYS A 44 -1.66 14.64 -7.37
C LYS A 44 -3.06 14.01 -7.28
N LYS A 45 -3.17 12.71 -7.52
CA LYS A 45 -4.45 11.99 -7.44
C LYS A 45 -4.95 11.83 -6.01
N TYR A 46 -4.04 11.67 -5.06
CA TYR A 46 -4.36 11.69 -3.64
C TYR A 46 -4.97 13.05 -3.24
N GLN A 47 -4.36 14.16 -3.67
CA GLN A 47 -4.87 15.50 -3.39
C GLN A 47 -6.27 15.73 -4.00
N GLU A 48 -6.49 15.31 -5.25
CA GLU A 48 -7.83 15.34 -5.89
C GLU A 48 -8.88 14.55 -5.06
N LEU A 49 -8.49 13.44 -4.43
CA LEU A 49 -9.38 12.65 -3.58
C LEU A 49 -9.66 13.33 -2.23
N VAL A 50 -8.68 14.03 -1.65
CA VAL A 50 -8.86 14.83 -0.43
C VAL A 50 -9.90 15.92 -0.67
N GLU A 51 -9.75 16.67 -1.76
CA GLU A 51 -10.70 17.71 -2.17
C GLU A 51 -12.09 17.13 -2.42
N PHE A 52 -12.17 16.01 -3.12
CA PHE A 52 -13.43 15.29 -3.33
C PHE A 52 -14.09 14.88 -2.01
N LYS A 53 -13.31 14.39 -1.02
CA LYS A 53 -13.83 14.06 0.31
C LYS A 53 -14.35 15.30 1.03
N GLN A 54 -13.63 16.42 0.96
CA GLN A 54 -14.07 17.68 1.57
C GLN A 54 -15.40 18.16 0.97
N GLN A 55 -15.56 18.01 -0.35
CA GLN A 55 -16.77 18.44 -1.05
C GLN A 55 -17.98 17.51 -0.84
N TYR A 56 -17.77 16.19 -0.83
CA TYR A 56 -18.87 15.20 -0.86
C TYR A 56 -18.98 14.34 0.41
N GLY A 57 -18.08 14.51 1.38
CA GLY A 57 -18.09 13.79 2.65
C GLY A 57 -17.63 12.32 2.58
N HIS A 58 -17.23 11.82 1.40
CA HIS A 58 -16.85 10.42 1.22
C HIS A 58 -15.73 10.22 0.19
N THR A 59 -15.03 9.09 0.25
CA THR A 59 -13.92 8.76 -0.68
C THR A 59 -14.34 7.83 -1.83
N CYS A 60 -15.61 7.87 -2.25
CA CYS A 60 -16.17 7.01 -3.31
C CYS A 60 -16.55 7.81 -4.59
N PRO A 61 -15.60 8.43 -5.30
CA PRO A 61 -15.88 9.07 -6.58
C PRO A 61 -16.35 8.06 -7.64
N ARG A 62 -17.17 8.52 -8.59
CA ARG A 62 -17.68 7.70 -9.70
C ARG A 62 -16.52 7.15 -10.54
N THR A 63 -16.55 5.87 -10.86
CA THR A 63 -15.50 5.16 -11.62
C THR A 63 -15.29 5.67 -13.04
N THR A 64 -16.22 6.46 -13.59
CA THR A 64 -16.07 7.13 -14.88
C THR A 64 -15.07 8.30 -14.83
N THR A 65 -14.82 8.85 -13.63
CA THR A 65 -13.88 9.96 -13.43
C THR A 65 -12.43 9.48 -13.36
N PRO A 66 -11.44 10.33 -13.68
CA PRO A 66 -10.02 10.00 -13.48
C PRO A 66 -9.68 9.59 -12.05
N VAL A 67 -10.16 10.33 -11.04
CA VAL A 67 -9.95 10.00 -9.62
C VAL A 67 -10.68 8.72 -9.21
N GLY A 68 -11.87 8.46 -9.75
CA GLY A 68 -12.60 7.19 -9.53
C GLY A 68 -11.89 5.96 -10.08
N ARG A 69 -11.33 6.04 -11.29
CA ARG A 69 -10.48 4.97 -11.84
C ARG A 69 -9.24 4.75 -10.98
N TRP A 70 -8.61 5.83 -10.53
CA TRP A 70 -7.45 5.76 -9.65
C TRP A 70 -7.77 5.11 -8.30
N VAL A 71 -8.89 5.47 -7.67
CA VAL A 71 -9.43 4.84 -6.45
C VAL A 71 -9.65 3.35 -6.64
N ASN A 72 -10.24 2.94 -7.77
CA ASN A 72 -10.45 1.53 -8.09
C ASN A 72 -9.11 0.79 -8.24
N ASN A 73 -8.11 1.42 -8.85
CA ASN A 73 -6.76 0.84 -8.96
C ASN A 73 -6.12 0.66 -7.57
N GLN A 74 -6.27 1.61 -6.64
CA GLN A 74 -5.75 1.44 -5.27
C GLN A 74 -6.42 0.23 -4.59
N ARG A 75 -7.74 0.07 -4.73
CA ARG A 75 -8.46 -1.11 -4.19
C ARG A 75 -7.97 -2.43 -4.80
N MET A 76 -7.69 -2.46 -6.10
CA MET A 76 -7.08 -3.62 -6.77
C MET A 76 -5.71 -3.96 -6.19
N ARG A 77 -4.83 -2.95 -6.03
CA ARG A 77 -3.48 -3.11 -5.48
C ARG A 77 -3.51 -3.60 -4.03
N TYR A 78 -4.43 -3.05 -3.23
CA TYR A 78 -4.63 -3.48 -1.84
C TYR A 78 -5.07 -4.94 -1.75
N ARG A 79 -6.03 -5.39 -2.59
CA ARG A 79 -6.44 -6.80 -2.64
C ARG A 79 -5.29 -7.73 -2.97
N GLN A 80 -4.46 -7.38 -3.96
CA GLN A 80 -3.26 -8.16 -4.30
C GLN A 80 -2.25 -8.19 -3.14
N THR A 81 -2.09 -7.07 -2.44
CA THR A 81 -1.23 -6.97 -1.26
C THR A 81 -1.70 -7.90 -0.16
N MET A 82 -3.02 -7.95 0.10
CA MET A 82 -3.60 -8.85 1.09
C MET A 82 -3.49 -10.32 0.70
N MET A 83 -3.71 -10.66 -0.57
CA MET A 83 -3.48 -12.02 -1.08
C MET A 83 -2.02 -12.45 -0.90
N LYS A 84 -1.07 -11.56 -1.20
CA LYS A 84 0.35 -11.82 -0.97
C LYS A 84 0.65 -12.00 0.52
N ARG A 85 0.15 -11.12 1.39
CA ARG A 85 0.31 -11.22 2.86
C ARG A 85 -0.22 -12.56 3.39
N ALA A 86 -1.41 -12.98 2.96
CA ALA A 86 -1.98 -14.26 3.38
C ALA A 86 -1.22 -15.46 2.82
N TYR A 87 -0.81 -15.43 1.55
CA TYR A 87 -0.01 -16.50 0.98
C TYR A 87 1.28 -16.70 1.77
N MET A 88 2.00 -15.61 2.08
CA MET A 88 3.21 -15.64 2.90
C MET A 88 2.92 -16.16 4.32
N LYS A 89 1.81 -15.76 4.94
CA LYS A 89 1.42 -16.25 6.27
C LYS A 89 1.18 -17.77 6.28
N THR A 90 0.63 -18.33 5.20
CA THR A 90 0.34 -19.76 5.09
C THR A 90 1.55 -20.60 4.68
N HIS A 91 2.41 -20.11 3.77
CA HIS A 91 3.49 -20.90 3.17
C HIS A 91 4.89 -20.55 3.68
N GLY A 92 5.05 -19.43 4.40
CA GLY A 92 6.35 -18.94 4.88
C GLY A 92 7.25 -18.33 3.80
N THR A 93 6.91 -18.44 2.52
CA THR A 93 7.70 -17.91 1.40
C THR A 93 6.82 -17.26 0.31
N ILE A 94 7.44 -16.60 -0.68
CA ILE A 94 6.76 -16.00 -1.84
C ILE A 94 6.96 -16.76 -3.15
N GLU A 95 7.79 -17.80 -3.17
CA GLU A 95 8.30 -18.43 -4.40
C GLU A 95 7.18 -18.97 -5.30
N GLY A 96 6.13 -19.56 -4.71
CA GLY A 96 4.96 -20.01 -5.47
C GLY A 96 3.98 -18.88 -5.87
N TYR A 97 4.04 -17.71 -5.23
CA TYR A 97 3.21 -16.55 -5.58
C TYR A 97 3.76 -15.83 -6.84
N GLU A 98 5.08 -15.74 -6.98
CA GLU A 98 5.73 -15.06 -8.11
C GLU A 98 5.55 -15.80 -9.44
N ALA A 99 5.42 -17.13 -9.40
CA ALA A 99 5.14 -17.98 -10.56
C ALA A 99 3.75 -17.74 -11.19
N ILE A 100 2.82 -17.09 -10.49
CA ILE A 100 1.43 -16.87 -10.95
C ILE A 100 1.35 -15.71 -11.98
N GLY A 101 2.47 -15.11 -12.37
CA GLY A 101 2.54 -14.21 -13.54
C GLY A 101 1.79 -12.89 -13.40
N LYS A 102 1.35 -12.52 -12.18
CA LYS A 102 0.72 -11.22 -11.91
C LYS A 102 1.80 -10.24 -11.48
N GLY A 103 2.27 -9.43 -12.44
CA GLY A 103 3.28 -8.39 -12.25
C GLY A 103 3.03 -7.59 -10.96
N VAL A 104 3.97 -7.72 -10.03
CA VAL A 104 3.90 -7.17 -8.68
C VAL A 104 3.66 -5.66 -8.73
N THR A 105 2.43 -5.26 -8.41
CA THR A 105 2.10 -3.86 -8.12
C THR A 105 1.47 -3.77 -6.73
N THR A 106 2.20 -4.25 -5.73
CA THR A 106 1.84 -4.10 -4.31
C THR A 106 1.54 -2.64 -4.02
N LEU A 107 0.52 -2.38 -3.20
CA LEU A 107 0.34 -1.05 -2.62
C LEU A 107 1.49 -0.81 -1.65
N LEU A 108 2.20 0.31 -1.79
CA LEU A 108 3.27 0.63 -0.84
C LEU A 108 2.63 0.93 0.52
N ARG A 109 3.30 0.53 1.60
CA ARG A 109 2.80 0.76 2.97
C ARG A 109 2.51 2.24 3.23
N SER A 110 3.36 3.14 2.73
CA SER A 110 3.14 4.58 2.83
C SER A 110 1.89 5.08 2.09
N GLU A 111 1.54 4.48 0.94
CA GLU A 111 0.34 4.83 0.18
C GLU A 111 -0.93 4.31 0.91
N GLU A 112 -0.84 3.12 1.52
CA GLU A 112 -1.88 2.55 2.38
C GLU A 112 -2.16 3.45 3.58
N ASP A 113 -1.11 3.88 4.29
CA ASP A 113 -1.21 4.75 5.47
C ASP A 113 -1.85 6.11 5.13
N GLN A 114 -1.45 6.72 4.00
CA GLN A 114 -2.03 7.98 3.53
C GLN A 114 -3.52 7.86 3.21
N LEU A 115 -3.93 6.78 2.55
CA LEU A 115 -5.35 6.53 2.27
C LEU A 115 -6.14 6.25 3.55
N ASN A 116 -5.58 5.48 4.49
CA ASN A 116 -6.19 5.24 5.79
C ASN A 116 -6.40 6.54 6.58
N ALA A 117 -5.43 7.47 6.54
CA ALA A 117 -5.51 8.76 7.23
C ALA A 117 -6.68 9.64 6.77
N ILE A 118 -7.14 9.47 5.52
CA ILE A 118 -8.32 10.18 5.01
C ILE A 118 -9.60 9.36 5.18
N GLY A 119 -9.60 8.29 5.96
CA GLY A 119 -10.76 7.41 6.15
C GLY A 119 -11.18 6.69 4.87
N PHE A 120 -10.22 6.33 4.02
CA PHE A 120 -10.50 5.67 2.76
C PHE A 120 -11.15 4.30 2.98
N VAL A 121 -12.32 4.11 2.36
CA VAL A 121 -13.02 2.82 2.45
C VAL A 121 -12.53 1.89 1.34
N TRP A 122 -11.82 0.83 1.74
CA TRP A 122 -11.30 -0.20 0.83
C TRP A 122 -12.39 -1.06 0.17
N LYS A 123 -13.60 -1.10 0.76
CA LYS A 123 -14.78 -1.90 0.36
C LYS A 123 -14.36 -3.18 -0.37
N ILE A 124 -13.75 -4.11 0.37
CA ILE A 124 -13.50 -5.43 -0.18
C ILE A 124 -14.76 -6.25 0.01
N LYS A 125 -15.75 -6.07 -0.88
CA LYS A 125 -16.73 -7.12 -1.10
C LYS A 125 -15.93 -8.31 -1.64
N ASP A 126 -15.94 -9.41 -0.90
CA ASP A 126 -15.37 -10.70 -1.29
C ASP A 126 -13.83 -10.80 -1.16
N SER A 127 -13.30 -10.56 0.05
CA SER A 127 -11.98 -11.09 0.44
C SER A 127 -12.18 -12.36 1.26
N PRO A 128 -11.49 -13.48 0.92
CA PRO A 128 -11.44 -14.69 1.75
C PRO A 128 -10.91 -14.47 3.18
N LEU A 129 -10.41 -13.27 3.50
CA LEU A 129 -9.69 -12.95 4.73
C LEU A 129 -10.45 -12.02 5.69
N GLY A 130 -11.72 -11.73 5.39
CA GLY A 130 -12.72 -11.22 6.34
C GLY A 130 -12.47 -9.85 6.98
N TRP A 131 -13.57 -9.20 7.35
CA TRP A 131 -13.63 -7.96 8.13
C TRP A 131 -12.75 -7.93 9.39
N GLY A 132 -12.45 -9.10 9.99
CA GLY A 132 -11.69 -9.22 11.24
C GLY A 132 -10.28 -8.63 11.17
N THR A 133 -9.53 -8.89 10.09
CA THR A 133 -8.14 -8.39 9.98
C THR A 133 -8.10 -6.87 9.86
N GLN A 134 -8.99 -6.30 9.05
CA GLN A 134 -9.07 -4.84 8.88
C GLN A 134 -9.59 -4.14 10.14
N PHE A 135 -10.46 -4.80 10.90
CA PHE A 135 -10.98 -4.27 12.16
C PHE A 135 -9.87 -4.18 13.22
N GLU A 136 -9.04 -5.21 13.37
CA GLU A 136 -7.91 -5.19 14.32
C GLU A 136 -6.87 -4.13 13.96
N GLU A 137 -6.53 -4.00 12.67
CA GLU A 137 -5.61 -2.97 12.17
C GLU A 137 -6.20 -1.55 12.37
N LEU A 138 -7.49 -1.35 12.12
CA LEU A 138 -8.18 -0.08 12.41
C LEU A 138 -8.26 0.21 13.91
N GLN A 139 -8.51 -0.79 14.75
CA GLN A 139 -8.47 -0.63 16.21
C GLN A 139 -7.07 -0.26 16.69
N GLY A 140 -6.01 -0.78 16.07
CA GLY A 140 -4.63 -0.35 16.31
C GLY A 140 -4.41 1.10 15.91
N TYR A 141 -4.83 1.48 14.71
CA TYR A 141 -4.72 2.85 14.21
C TYR A 141 -5.47 3.87 15.06
N VAL A 142 -6.72 3.60 15.44
CA VAL A 142 -7.53 4.47 16.32
C VAL A 142 -6.91 4.59 17.73
N ARG A 143 -6.32 3.51 18.25
CA ARG A 143 -5.57 3.55 19.53
C ARG A 143 -4.33 4.43 19.47
N VAL A 144 -3.62 4.44 18.34
CA VAL A 144 -2.36 5.19 18.18
C VAL A 144 -2.60 6.63 17.74
N HIS A 145 -3.68 6.92 17.02
CA HIS A 145 -3.93 8.22 16.41
C HIS A 145 -5.19 8.93 16.91
N GLY A 146 -5.90 8.36 17.89
CA GLY A 146 -6.90 9.06 18.70
C GLY A 146 -7.97 9.78 17.86
N HIS A 147 -8.84 9.02 17.19
CA HIS A 147 -10.02 9.59 16.55
C HIS A 147 -11.15 9.72 17.59
N ARG A 148 -11.54 10.95 17.90
CA ARG A 148 -12.69 11.30 18.76
C ARG A 148 -13.97 11.40 17.94
#